data_AF-A0A1G9QDN4-F1
#
_entry.id   AF-A0A1G9QDN4-F1
#
_cell.length_a   1.000
_cell.length_b   1.000
_cell.length_c   1.000
_cell.angle_alpha   90.00
_cell.angle_beta   90.00
_cell.angle_gamma   90.00
#
_symmetry.space_group_name_H-M   'P 1'
#
loop_
_entity.id
_entity.type
_entity.pdbx_description
1 polymer ?
#
loop_
_entity_poly.entity_id
_entity_poly.type
_entity_poly.pdbx_seq_one_letter_code
_entity_poly.pdbx_strand_id
1 'polypeptide(L)'
;MRTRLHPTLAATVQRQFLHGWLVALALFALALGLLLHTRWEVAGWAAALAFGAWMLALLLHLYGQVRRVPCPDCGQVLRSHPDPADGWVASCEGCQVRWQLQIGTRLRN
;
A
#
# COMPACT_ATOMS: atom_id res chain seq x y z
N MET A 1 2.13 -27.96 2.32
CA MET A 1 2.73 -26.68 2.77
C MET A 1 2.00 -26.20 4.02
N ARG A 2 2.71 -25.66 5.02
CA ARG A 2 2.07 -25.11 6.23
C ARG A 2 1.61 -23.68 5.96
N THR A 3 0.39 -23.35 6.37
CA THR A 3 -0.16 -22.00 6.22
C THR A 3 0.11 -21.19 7.49
N ARG A 4 0.66 -19.99 7.35
CA ARG A 4 0.95 -19.06 8.44
C ARG A 4 0.51 -17.65 8.08
N LEU A 5 0.20 -16.85 9.10
CA LEU A 5 -0.06 -15.42 8.92
C LEU A 5 1.26 -14.68 8.72
N HIS A 6 1.33 -13.79 7.73
CA HIS A 6 2.50 -12.96 7.55
C HIS A 6 2.63 -12.00 8.74
N PRO A 7 3.75 -12.00 9.48
CA PRO A 7 3.83 -11.33 10.78
C PRO A 7 3.69 -9.81 10.71
N THR A 8 4.22 -9.17 9.66
CA THR A 8 4.38 -7.71 9.62
C THR A 8 3.75 -7.02 8.41
N LEU A 9 3.37 -7.74 7.35
CA LEU A 9 3.02 -7.12 6.06
C LEU A 9 1.74 -6.28 6.16
N ALA A 10 0.66 -6.83 6.72
CA ALA A 10 -0.61 -6.11 6.87
C ALA A 10 -0.45 -4.81 7.68
N ALA A 11 0.22 -4.90 8.83
CA ALA A 11 0.49 -3.74 9.69
C ALA A 11 1.37 -2.69 9.00
N THR A 12 2.37 -3.13 8.23
CA THR A 12 3.27 -2.23 7.48
C THR A 12 2.50 -1.50 6.38
N VAL A 13 1.73 -2.23 5.57
CA VAL A 13 0.90 -1.66 4.50
C VAL A 13 -0.13 -0.69 5.06
N GLN A 14 -0.81 -1.03 6.16
CA GLN A 14 -1.79 -0.16 6.81
C GLN A 14 -1.15 1.13 7.35
N ARG A 15 0.01 1.03 8.02
CA ARG A 15 0.72 2.20 8.55
C ARG A 15 1.20 3.12 7.44
N GLN A 16 1.75 2.56 6.37
CA GLN A 16 2.19 3.34 5.21
C GLN A 16 1.03 4.00 4.48
N PHE A 17 -0.10 3.29 4.33
CA PHE A 17 -1.31 3.86 3.76
C PHE A 17 -1.81 5.05 4.60
N LEU A 18 -1.87 4.91 5.92
CA LEU A 18 -2.29 5.97 6.83
C LEU A 18 -1.35 7.20 6.73
N HIS A 19 -0.03 6.97 6.81
CA HIS A 19 0.96 8.05 6.69
C HIS A 19 0.88 8.74 5.32
N GLY A 20 0.78 7.96 4.24
CA GLY A 20 0.63 8.49 2.89
C GLY A 20 -0.63 9.33 2.73
N TRP A 21 -1.74 8.92 3.35
CA TRP A 21 -2.99 9.66 3.39
C TRP A 21 -2.91 10.97 4.16
N LEU A 22 -2.20 11.01 5.29
CA LEU A 22 -1.99 12.25 6.04
C LEU A 22 -1.22 13.29 5.22
N VAL A 23 -0.18 12.86 4.49
CA VAL A 23 0.55 13.74 3.57
C VAL A 23 -0.35 14.20 2.43
N ALA A 24 -1.15 13.29 1.86
CA ALA A 24 -2.10 13.64 0.80
C ALA A 24 -3.13 14.67 1.28
N LEU A 25 -3.67 14.51 2.49
CA LEU A 25 -4.60 15.45 3.11
C LEU A 25 -3.95 16.84 3.30
N ALA A 26 -2.71 16.89 3.77
CA ALA A 26 -1.97 18.14 3.94
C ALA A 26 -1.75 18.85 2.60
N LEU A 27 -1.34 18.13 1.56
CA LEU A 27 -1.14 18.68 0.21
C LEU A 27 -2.46 19.18 -0.40
N PHE A 28 -3.55 18.43 -0.20
CA PHE A 28 -4.87 18.84 -0.67
C PHE A 28 -5.36 20.10 0.03
N ALA A 29 -5.26 20.17 1.37
CA ALA A 29 -5.63 21.35 2.14
C ALA A 29 -4.78 22.57 1.77
N LEU A 30 -3.47 22.38 1.53
CA LEU A 30 -2.58 23.43 1.06
C LEU A 30 -2.99 23.94 -0.34
N ALA A 31 -3.24 23.02 -1.28
CA ALA A 31 -3.67 23.38 -2.64
C ALA A 31 -5.00 24.15 -2.61
N LEU A 32 -5.97 23.66 -1.83
CA LEU A 32 -7.26 24.32 -1.63
C LEU A 32 -7.09 25.72 -1.03
N GLY A 33 -6.29 25.84 0.04
CA GLY A 33 -6.01 27.11 0.70
C GLY A 33 -5.35 28.12 -0.25
N LEU A 34 -4.40 27.67 -1.04
CA LEU A 34 -3.70 28.53 -2.00
C LEU A 34 -4.58 28.95 -3.17
N LEU A 35 -5.41 28.05 -3.70
CA LEU A 35 -6.30 28.34 -4.84
C LEU A 35 -7.51 29.20 -4.45
N LEU A 36 -8.15 28.93 -3.30
CA LEU A 36 -9.39 29.60 -2.91
C LEU A 36 -9.18 30.84 -2.05
N HIS A 37 -8.14 30.87 -1.22
CA HIS A 37 -7.96 31.93 -0.21
C HIS A 37 -6.78 32.85 -0.47
N THR A 38 -5.94 32.54 -1.47
CA THR A 38 -4.82 33.40 -1.86
C THR A 38 -4.81 33.65 -3.36
N ARG A 39 -4.23 34.76 -3.82
CA ARG A 39 -4.02 35.03 -5.27
C ARG A 39 -2.84 34.23 -5.85
N TRP A 40 -2.40 33.16 -5.18
CA TRP A 40 -1.18 32.42 -5.50
C TRP A 40 -1.53 31.19 -6.35
N GLU A 41 -2.15 31.44 -7.50
CA GLU A 41 -2.70 30.39 -8.38
C GLU A 41 -1.63 29.38 -8.83
N VAL A 42 -0.43 29.87 -9.17
CA VAL A 42 0.69 29.00 -9.62
C VAL A 42 1.11 28.03 -8.50
N ALA A 43 1.22 28.51 -7.26
CA ALA A 43 1.56 27.68 -6.12
C ALA A 43 0.45 26.68 -5.78
N GLY A 44 -0.81 27.10 -5.93
CA GLY A 44 -1.98 26.25 -5.77
C GLY A 44 -2.02 25.08 -6.77
N TRP A 45 -1.77 25.35 -8.06
CA TRP A 45 -1.67 24.31 -9.08
C TRP A 45 -0.47 23.38 -8.85
N ALA A 46 0.68 23.92 -8.45
CA ALA A 46 1.85 23.11 -8.10
C ALA A 46 1.54 22.13 -6.95
N ALA A 47 0.83 22.60 -5.91
CA ALA A 47 0.40 21.76 -4.79
C ALA A 47 -0.62 20.69 -5.22
N ALA A 48 -1.55 21.03 -6.12
CA ALA A 48 -2.52 20.07 -6.65
C ALA A 48 -1.85 18.96 -7.49
N LEU A 49 -0.87 19.34 -8.34
CA LEU A 49 -0.06 18.37 -9.08
C LEU A 49 0.77 17.49 -8.15
N ALA A 50 1.36 18.08 -7.09
CA ALA A 50 2.10 17.34 -6.08
C ALA A 50 1.21 16.33 -5.34
N PHE A 51 -0.03 16.71 -4.99
CA PHE A 51 -1.02 15.80 -4.43
C PHE A 51 -1.31 14.61 -5.36
N GLY A 52 -1.59 14.88 -6.64
CA GLY A 52 -1.86 13.83 -7.63
C GLY A 52 -0.68 12.88 -7.82
N ALA A 53 0.53 13.42 -7.95
CA ALA A 53 1.76 12.64 -8.07
C ALA A 53 2.04 11.79 -6.82
N TRP A 54 1.82 12.36 -5.63
CA TRP A 54 1.99 11.66 -4.36
C TRP A 54 1.03 10.48 -4.21
N MET A 55 -0.25 10.68 -4.54
CA MET A 55 -1.26 9.61 -4.51
C MET A 55 -0.90 8.47 -5.46
N LEU A 56 -0.49 8.78 -6.69
CA LEU A 56 -0.06 7.78 -7.66
C LEU A 56 1.18 7.01 -7.16
N ALA A 57 2.18 7.72 -6.64
CA ALA A 57 3.39 7.12 -6.10
C ALA A 57 3.10 6.21 -4.89
N LEU A 58 2.22 6.64 -3.97
CA LEU A 58 1.78 5.85 -2.82
C LEU A 58 1.10 4.55 -3.26
N LEU A 59 0.15 4.64 -4.21
CA LEU A 59 -0.57 3.47 -4.71
C LEU A 59 0.37 2.48 -5.41
N LEU A 60 1.27 2.97 -6.27
CA LEU A 60 2.27 2.13 -6.94
C LEU A 60 3.23 1.47 -5.94
N HIS A 61 3.65 2.21 -4.91
CA HIS A 61 4.52 1.70 -3.85
C HIS A 61 3.84 0.58 -3.06
N LEU A 62 2.62 0.81 -2.58
CA LEU A 62 1.84 -0.19 -1.84
C LEU A 62 1.55 -1.41 -2.71
N TYR A 63 1.17 -1.20 -3.98
CA TYR A 63 0.96 -2.30 -4.93
C TYR A 63 2.23 -3.14 -5.11
N GLY A 64 3.38 -2.49 -5.24
CA GLY A 64 4.68 -3.15 -5.34
C GLY A 64 5.00 -4.02 -4.12
N GLN A 65 4.75 -3.51 -2.91
CA GLN A 65 4.95 -4.27 -1.68
C GLN A 65 4.01 -5.46 -1.55
N VAL A 66 2.74 -5.29 -1.91
CA VAL A 66 1.76 -6.39 -1.88
C VAL A 66 2.16 -7.46 -2.89
N ARG A 67 2.69 -7.09 -4.06
CA ARG A 67 3.12 -8.03 -5.11
C ARG A 67 4.43 -8.74 -4.82
N ARG A 68 5.35 -8.09 -4.09
CA ARG A 68 6.70 -8.59 -3.80
C ARG A 68 6.88 -8.65 -2.30
N VAL A 69 6.53 -9.79 -1.73
CA VAL A 69 6.55 -10.03 -0.29
C VAL A 69 7.85 -10.75 0.09
N PRO A 70 8.72 -10.17 0.93
CA PRO A 70 9.90 -10.88 1.39
C PRO A 70 9.51 -12.02 2.34
N CYS A 71 10.06 -13.22 2.13
CA CYS A 71 9.86 -14.34 3.04
C CYS A 71 10.52 -14.03 4.39
N PRO A 72 9.79 -14.09 5.52
CA PRO A 72 10.37 -13.86 6.86
C PRO A 72 11.46 -14.86 7.23
N ASP A 73 11.33 -16.10 6.74
CA ASP A 73 12.21 -17.21 7.15
C ASP A 73 13.49 -17.29 6.30
N CYS A 74 13.42 -17.00 4.99
CA CYS A 74 14.57 -17.15 4.08
C CYS A 74 14.92 -15.90 3.27
N GLY A 75 14.20 -14.79 3.41
CA GLY A 75 14.47 -13.53 2.71
C GLY A 75 14.16 -13.51 1.21
N GLN A 76 13.76 -14.64 0.60
CA GLN A 76 13.39 -14.66 -0.83
C GLN A 76 12.17 -13.79 -1.12
N VAL A 77 12.20 -13.10 -2.26
CA VAL A 77 11.05 -12.29 -2.72
C VAL A 77 10.00 -13.20 -3.32
N LEU A 78 8.86 -13.29 -2.65
CA LEU A 78 7.71 -14.09 -3.05
C LEU A 78 6.73 -13.24 -3.86
N ARG A 79 6.09 -13.86 -4.86
CA ARG A 79 4.98 -13.22 -5.58
C ARG A 79 3.66 -13.56 -4.91
N SER A 80 2.90 -12.53 -4.56
CA SER A 80 1.55 -12.73 -4.06
C SER A 80 0.56 -13.05 -5.19
N HIS A 81 -0.40 -13.89 -4.86
CA HIS A 81 -1.49 -14.29 -5.73
C HIS A 81 -2.80 -14.37 -4.93
N PRO A 82 -3.95 -14.15 -5.58
CA PRO A 82 -5.24 -14.35 -4.95
C PRO A 82 -5.52 -15.85 -4.76
N ASP A 83 -6.03 -16.20 -3.59
CA ASP A 83 -6.53 -17.52 -3.24
C ASP A 83 -8.01 -17.44 -2.83
N PRO A 84 -8.88 -18.33 -3.34
CA PRO A 84 -10.31 -18.30 -3.04
C PRO A 84 -10.68 -18.53 -1.57
N ALA A 85 -9.90 -19.33 -0.84
CA ALA A 85 -10.17 -19.68 0.55
C ALA A 85 -9.58 -18.67 1.54
N ASP A 86 -8.39 -18.17 1.23
CA ASP A 86 -7.56 -17.41 2.16
C ASP A 86 -7.35 -15.93 1.76
N GLY A 87 -7.86 -15.50 0.61
CA GLY A 87 -7.61 -14.17 0.07
C GLY A 87 -6.20 -14.06 -0.52
N TRP A 88 -5.51 -12.93 -0.33
CA TRP A 88 -4.15 -12.77 -0.86
C TRP A 88 -3.13 -13.60 -0.07
N VAL A 89 -2.36 -14.42 -0.79
CA VAL A 89 -1.33 -15.30 -0.22
C VAL A 89 -0.02 -15.21 -0.99
N ALA A 90 1.09 -15.57 -0.35
CA ALA A 90 2.40 -15.72 -0.96
C ALA A 90 2.99 -17.08 -0.56
N SER A 91 3.39 -17.90 -1.54
CA SER A 91 4.02 -19.21 -1.30
C SER A 91 5.53 -19.10 -1.38
N CYS A 92 6.23 -19.68 -0.40
CA CYS A 92 7.68 -19.83 -0.41
C CYS A 92 8.03 -21.30 -0.69
N GLU A 93 8.62 -21.57 -1.85
CA GLU A 93 9.07 -22.91 -2.23
C GLU A 93 10.26 -23.38 -1.39
N GLY A 94 11.18 -22.47 -1.03
CA GLY A 94 12.34 -22.78 -0.19
C GLY A 94 11.98 -23.21 1.23
N CYS A 95 10.97 -22.59 1.84
CA CYS A 95 10.53 -22.91 3.21
C CYS A 95 9.33 -23.85 3.25
N GLN A 96 8.68 -24.14 2.11
CA GLN A 96 7.42 -24.89 2.03
C GLN A 96 6.29 -24.30 2.91
N VAL A 97 6.31 -22.97 3.09
CA VAL A 97 5.34 -22.19 3.88
C VAL A 97 4.51 -21.32 2.95
N ARG A 98 3.20 -21.25 3.23
CA ARG A 98 2.26 -20.34 2.60
C ARG A 98 1.90 -19.23 3.57
N TRP A 99 2.19 -18.00 3.19
CA TRP A 99 1.93 -16.80 3.98
C TRP A 99 0.60 -16.17 3.56
N GLN A 100 -0.35 -16.11 4.48
CA GLN A 100 -1.56 -15.31 4.30
C GLN A 100 -1.23 -13.85 4.59
N LEU A 101 -1.53 -12.98 3.63
CA LEU A 101 -1.11 -11.58 3.69
C LEU A 101 -2.10 -10.70 4.47
N GLN A 102 -3.33 -11.18 4.71
CA GLN A 102 -4.41 -10.43 5.36
C GLN A 102 -4.67 -9.04 4.74
N ILE A 103 -4.54 -8.92 3.42
CA ILE A 103 -4.74 -7.67 2.69
C ILE A 103 -6.01 -7.78 1.87
N GLY A 104 -6.92 -6.81 2.04
CA GLY A 104 -8.24 -6.79 1.40
C GLY A 104 -9.32 -7.50 2.21
N THR A 105 -10.57 -7.37 1.77
CA THR A 105 -11.72 -8.05 2.37
C THR A 105 -11.88 -9.44 1.74
N ARG A 106 -12.20 -10.45 2.56
CA ARG A 106 -12.80 -11.69 2.02
C ARG A 106 -14.13 -11.28 1.40
N LEU A 107 -14.26 -11.44 0.08
CA LEU A 107 -15.58 -11.51 -0.56
C LEU A 107 -16.21 -12.83 -0.09
N ARG A 108 -16.79 -12.84 1.10
CA ARG A 108 -17.78 -13.86 1.48
C ARG A 108 -19.05 -13.53 0.71
N ASN A 109 -19.31 -14.27 -0.35
CA ASN A 109 -20.68 -14.56 -0.77
C ASN A 109 -21.24 -15.65 0.14
#